data_AF-A0A3M0KY42-F1
#
_entry.id   AF-A0A3M0KY42-F1
#
_cell.length_a   1.000
_cell.length_b   1.000
_cell.length_c   1.000
_cell.angle_alpha   90.00
_cell.angle_beta   90.00
_cell.angle_gamma   90.00
#
_symmetry.space_group_name_H-M   'P 1'
#
loop_
_entity.id
_entity.type
_entity.pdbx_description
1 polymer ?
#
loop_
_entity_poly.entity_id
_entity_poly.type
_entity_poly.pdbx_seq_one_letter_code
_entity_poly.pdbx_strand_id
1 'polypeptide(L)'
;MQELIASVDHITFDLELAVEQQLGAQPLPFPGMDRGMCPFRHISGEKTVVCKHWLRGLCKKGDQCEFLHEYDMTKMPECYFYSKFGECSNKECPFLHIDPESKIKDCPWYDRGFCKHDQESLHGYGAYHME
;
A
#
# COMPACT_ATOMS: atom_id res chain seq x y z
N MET A 1 -20.20 15.25 -24.25
CA MET A 1 -20.54 16.29 -25.26
C MET A 1 -19.78 17.59 -24.99
N GLN A 2 -19.63 18.03 -23.72
CA GLN A 2 -18.80 19.21 -23.41
C GLN A 2 -17.34 19.05 -23.87
N GLU A 3 -16.75 17.85 -23.77
CA GLU A 3 -15.38 17.59 -24.23
C GLU A 3 -15.17 17.85 -25.73
N LEU A 4 -16.21 17.74 -26.56
CA LEU A 4 -16.10 18.00 -28.01
C LEU A 4 -16.39 19.46 -28.37
N ILE A 5 -17.18 20.15 -27.55
CA ILE A 5 -17.59 21.55 -27.81
C ILE A 5 -16.58 22.52 -27.21
N ALA A 6 -15.99 22.18 -26.07
CA ALA A 6 -15.07 23.00 -25.30
C ALA A 6 -13.96 22.13 -24.69
N SER A 7 -13.19 21.43 -25.53
CA SER A 7 -11.96 20.75 -25.09
C SER A 7 -10.97 21.78 -24.55
N VAL A 8 -10.39 21.46 -23.40
CA VAL A 8 -9.34 22.26 -22.75
C VAL A 8 -7.99 21.55 -22.75
N ASP A 9 -7.86 20.40 -23.42
CA ASP A 9 -6.68 19.53 -23.35
C ASP A 9 -5.42 20.17 -23.96
N HIS A 10 -5.59 21.20 -24.78
CA HIS A 10 -4.51 21.96 -25.43
C HIS A 10 -4.19 23.27 -24.69
N ILE A 11 -4.89 23.56 -23.60
CA ILE A 11 -4.69 24.75 -22.76
C ILE A 11 -3.90 24.30 -21.53
N THR A 12 -2.75 24.92 -21.30
CA THR A 12 -2.02 24.75 -20.04
C THR A 12 -2.55 25.76 -19.03
N PHE A 13 -3.04 25.28 -17.90
CA PHE A 13 -3.55 26.16 -16.85
C PHE A 13 -2.41 26.61 -15.92
N ASP A 14 -2.48 27.84 -15.42
CA ASP A 14 -1.55 28.33 -14.39
C ASP A 14 -1.53 27.41 -13.17
N LEU A 15 -2.65 26.76 -12.86
CA LEU A 15 -2.74 25.78 -11.78
C LEU A 15 -1.88 24.53 -12.05
N GLU A 16 -1.88 24.01 -13.26
CA GLU A 16 -1.06 22.84 -13.64
C GLU A 16 0.42 23.19 -13.47
N LEU A 17 0.83 24.33 -14.02
CA LEU A 17 2.20 24.83 -13.88
C LEU A 17 2.59 25.02 -12.42
N ALA A 18 1.72 25.62 -11.62
CA ALA A 18 1.98 25.87 -10.20
C ALA A 18 2.08 24.58 -9.39
N VAL A 19 1.29 23.55 -9.70
CA VAL A 19 1.35 22.23 -9.07
C VAL A 19 2.63 21.50 -9.45
N GLU A 20 2.98 21.47 -10.75
CA GLU A 20 4.18 20.80 -11.25
C GLU A 20 5.46 21.43 -10.71
N GLN A 21 5.51 22.76 -10.65
CA GLN A 21 6.66 23.50 -10.14
C GLN A 21 6.61 23.73 -8.63
N GLN A 22 5.58 23.24 -7.94
CA GLN A 22 5.37 23.41 -6.49
C GLN A 22 5.44 24.88 -6.04
N LEU A 23 4.95 25.80 -6.88
CA LEU A 23 5.04 27.24 -6.62
C LEU A 23 4.25 27.61 -5.35
N GLY A 24 4.89 28.38 -4.46
CA GLY A 24 4.29 28.80 -3.19
C GLY A 24 4.37 27.76 -2.07
N ALA A 25 4.96 26.59 -2.29
CA ALA A 25 5.20 25.62 -1.24
C ALA A 25 6.26 26.13 -0.25
N GLN A 26 5.90 26.23 1.02
CA GLN A 26 6.82 26.56 2.11
C GLN A 26 7.18 25.31 2.91
N PRO A 27 8.40 25.23 3.47
CA PRO A 27 8.75 24.13 4.37
C PRO A 27 7.79 24.01 5.55
N LEU A 28 7.59 22.79 6.04
CA LEU A 28 6.79 22.55 7.23
C LEU A 28 7.40 23.32 8.43
N PRO A 29 6.58 23.88 9.33
CA PRO A 29 7.09 24.66 10.46
C PRO A 29 7.69 23.79 11.58
N PHE A 30 7.34 22.49 11.64
CA PHE A 30 7.74 21.59 12.72
C PHE A 30 8.36 20.29 12.18
N PRO A 31 9.50 19.83 12.76
CA PRO A 31 10.06 18.53 12.44
C PRO A 31 9.21 17.35 12.91
N GLY A 32 9.38 16.19 12.27
CA GLY A 32 8.89 14.91 12.76
C GLY A 32 7.63 14.36 12.09
N MET A 33 7.04 15.07 11.12
CA MET A 33 5.93 14.57 10.31
C MET A 33 6.42 13.91 9.01
N ASP A 34 7.39 14.53 8.32
CA ASP A 34 7.86 14.09 7.00
C ASP A 34 9.39 14.12 6.88
N ARG A 35 9.92 13.53 5.81
CA ARG A 35 11.36 13.54 5.53
C ARG A 35 11.80 14.94 5.08
N GLY A 36 12.72 15.55 5.83
CA GLY A 36 13.45 16.74 5.37
C GLY A 36 12.68 18.07 5.37
N MET A 37 11.65 18.23 6.22
CA MET A 37 10.84 19.47 6.33
C MET A 37 10.13 19.87 5.03
N CYS A 38 10.13 19.00 4.02
CA CYS A 38 9.42 19.21 2.78
C CYS A 38 7.91 18.95 3.01
N PRO A 39 7.01 19.84 2.56
CA PRO A 39 5.57 19.73 2.81
C PRO A 39 4.87 18.64 1.99
N PHE A 40 5.62 17.90 1.17
CA PHE A 40 5.12 16.85 0.31
C PHE A 40 5.53 15.48 0.84
N ARG A 41 4.71 14.48 0.52
CA ARG A 41 4.93 13.08 0.90
C ARG A 41 6.08 12.47 0.11
N HIS A 42 7.02 11.82 0.79
CA HIS A 42 8.12 11.08 0.18
C HIS A 42 7.85 9.57 0.23
N ILE A 43 7.81 8.97 -0.95
CA ILE A 43 7.77 7.51 -1.08
C ILE A 43 9.21 7.01 -1.02
N SER A 44 9.52 6.16 -0.04
CA SER A 44 10.85 5.56 0.10
C SER A 44 10.72 4.09 0.44
N GLY A 45 11.47 3.27 -0.31
CA GLY A 45 11.48 1.81 -0.21
C GLY A 45 10.20 1.17 -0.75
N GLU A 46 10.30 -0.12 -1.09
CA GLU A 46 9.13 -0.94 -1.39
C GLU A 46 8.46 -1.38 -0.09
N LYS A 47 7.20 -1.00 0.09
CA LYS A 47 6.39 -1.37 1.25
C LYS A 47 5.32 -2.36 0.78
N THR A 48 5.22 -3.50 1.46
CA THR A 48 4.45 -4.65 0.97
C THR A 48 3.03 -4.73 1.52
N VAL A 49 2.77 -4.22 2.72
CA VAL A 49 1.47 -4.35 3.41
C VAL A 49 0.91 -2.99 3.81
N VAL A 50 -0.38 -2.77 3.58
CA VAL A 50 -1.10 -1.54 3.91
C VAL A 50 -1.10 -1.27 5.43
N CYS A 51 -0.82 -0.02 5.79
CA CYS A 51 -0.82 0.46 7.16
C CYS A 51 -2.24 0.56 7.70
N LYS A 52 -2.60 -0.33 8.64
CA LYS A 52 -3.90 -0.30 9.32
C LYS A 52 -4.23 1.02 10.04
N HIS A 53 -3.22 1.78 10.46
CA HIS A 53 -3.43 3.07 11.14
C HIS A 53 -3.67 4.22 10.15
N TRP A 54 -3.04 4.15 8.97
CA TRP A 54 -3.23 5.13 7.91
C TRP A 54 -4.65 5.06 7.34
N LEU A 55 -5.21 3.86 7.18
CA LEU A 55 -6.60 3.66 6.76
C LEU A 55 -7.63 4.37 7.66
N ARG A 56 -7.25 4.72 8.90
CA ARG A 56 -8.09 5.43 9.86
C ARG A 56 -7.67 6.89 10.08
N GLY A 57 -6.65 7.37 9.35
CA GLY A 57 -6.08 8.71 9.55
C GLY A 57 -5.30 8.89 10.86
N LEU A 58 -4.85 7.80 11.49
CA LEU A 58 -4.20 7.82 12.82
C LEU A 58 -2.70 7.51 12.78
N CYS A 59 -2.10 7.37 11.60
CA CYS A 59 -0.67 7.10 11.49
C CYS A 59 0.15 8.35 11.84
N LYS A 60 1.00 8.24 12.86
CA LYS A 60 1.91 9.32 13.28
C LYS A 60 3.31 9.23 12.67
N LYS A 61 3.65 8.11 12.02
CA LYS A 61 4.99 7.88 11.46
C LYS A 61 5.20 8.58 10.09
N GLY A 62 4.14 9.10 9.47
CA GLY A 62 4.22 9.79 8.18
C GLY A 62 5.01 8.99 7.13
N ASP A 63 5.92 9.66 6.44
CA ASP A 63 6.84 9.08 5.45
C ASP A 63 7.79 8.00 6.00
N GLN A 64 8.00 7.98 7.32
CA GLN A 64 8.86 7.01 8.02
C GLN A 64 8.09 5.75 8.41
N CYS A 65 6.81 5.63 8.05
CA CYS A 65 6.06 4.41 8.26
C CYS A 65 6.64 3.26 7.43
N GLU A 66 6.83 2.11 8.08
CA GLU A 66 7.31 0.86 7.46
C GLU A 66 6.21 0.17 6.63
N PHE A 67 4.96 0.60 6.79
CA PHE A 67 3.79 0.06 6.10
C PHE A 67 3.32 1.00 4.98
N LEU A 68 2.67 0.43 3.98
CA LEU A 68 2.18 1.13 2.79
C LEU A 68 1.04 2.11 3.14
N HIS A 69 1.17 3.35 2.68
CA HIS A 69 0.14 4.39 2.77
C HIS A 69 -0.54 4.57 1.40
N GLU A 70 -1.08 3.47 0.89
CA GLU A 70 -1.80 3.39 -0.38
C GLU A 70 -3.00 2.46 -0.19
N TYR A 71 -4.10 2.77 -0.88
CA TYR A 71 -5.30 1.95 -0.82
C TYR A 71 -5.19 0.84 -1.87
N ASP A 72 -4.54 -0.26 -1.49
CA ASP A 72 -4.37 -1.44 -2.32
C ASP A 72 -4.99 -2.65 -1.62
N MET A 73 -6.13 -3.12 -2.14
CA MET A 73 -6.88 -4.25 -1.58
C MET A 73 -6.10 -5.55 -1.59
N THR A 74 -5.13 -5.70 -2.50
CA THR A 74 -4.30 -6.92 -2.62
C THR A 74 -3.21 -6.98 -1.54
N LYS A 75 -2.80 -5.82 -1.03
CA LYS A 75 -1.76 -5.68 0.01
C LYS A 75 -2.35 -5.43 1.39
N MET A 76 -3.65 -5.64 1.56
CA MET A 76 -4.31 -5.48 2.85
C MET A 76 -3.76 -6.50 3.86
N PRO A 77 -3.61 -6.13 5.14
CA PRO A 77 -3.18 -7.10 6.14
C PRO A 77 -4.26 -8.19 6.36
N GLU A 78 -3.83 -9.35 6.86
CA GLU A 78 -4.72 -10.45 7.21
C GLU A 78 -5.76 -10.03 8.28
N CYS A 79 -6.99 -10.52 8.12
CA CYS A 79 -8.04 -10.34 9.12
C CYS A 79 -7.73 -11.19 10.35
N TYR A 80 -7.49 -10.51 11.47
CA TYR A 80 -7.24 -11.16 12.74
C TYR A 80 -8.37 -12.11 13.18
N PHE A 81 -9.63 -11.70 13.01
CA PHE A 81 -10.77 -12.50 13.46
C PHE A 81 -10.94 -13.78 12.63
N TYR A 82 -10.86 -13.66 11.31
CA TYR A 82 -10.95 -14.81 10.41
C TYR A 82 -9.78 -15.77 10.62
N SER A 83 -8.54 -15.26 10.66
CA SER A 83 -7.34 -16.07 10.87
C SER A 83 -7.35 -16.84 12.20
N LYS A 84 -7.89 -16.24 13.27
CA LYS A 84 -7.90 -16.83 14.61
C LYS A 84 -9.12 -17.71 14.91
N PHE A 85 -10.30 -17.32 14.45
CA PHE A 85 -11.57 -17.95 14.82
C PHE A 85 -12.27 -18.66 13.66
N GLY A 86 -11.78 -18.52 12.43
CA GLY A 86 -12.42 -19.04 11.22
C GLY A 86 -13.65 -18.25 10.77
N GLU A 87 -14.03 -17.19 11.49
CA GLU A 87 -15.20 -16.38 11.21
C GLU A 87 -14.90 -14.90 11.45
N CYS A 88 -15.46 -14.04 10.59
CA CYS A 88 -15.45 -12.60 10.76
C CYS A 88 -16.89 -12.07 10.74
N SER A 89 -17.27 -11.27 11.73
CA SER A 89 -18.63 -10.70 11.81
C SER A 89 -18.89 -9.61 10.76
N ASN A 90 -17.85 -9.04 10.17
CA ASN A 90 -17.97 -7.97 9.17
C ASN A 90 -18.09 -8.57 7.77
N LYS A 91 -19.25 -8.38 7.12
CA LYS A 91 -19.51 -8.85 5.75
C LYS A 91 -18.64 -8.15 4.71
N GLU A 92 -18.39 -6.86 4.91
CA GLU A 92 -17.51 -6.04 4.07
C GLU A 92 -16.18 -5.81 4.78
N CYS A 93 -15.53 -6.90 5.21
CA CYS A 93 -14.22 -6.82 5.84
C CYS A 93 -13.15 -6.46 4.79
N PRO A 94 -12.44 -5.33 4.92
CA PRO A 94 -11.41 -4.95 3.95
C PRO A 94 -10.09 -5.71 4.16
N PHE A 95 -9.98 -6.50 5.22
CA PHE A 95 -8.80 -7.30 5.53
C PHE A 95 -8.87 -8.68 4.88
N LEU A 96 -7.71 -9.25 4.52
CA LEU A 96 -7.67 -10.51 3.79
C LEU A 96 -8.15 -11.67 4.66
N HIS A 97 -9.15 -12.42 4.18
CA HIS A 97 -9.61 -13.68 4.76
C HIS A 97 -8.85 -14.83 4.12
N ILE A 98 -7.72 -15.22 4.71
CA ILE A 98 -6.89 -16.32 4.22
C ILE A 98 -7.23 -17.58 5.00
N ASP A 99 -7.56 -18.66 4.30
CA ASP A 99 -7.79 -19.95 4.93
C ASP A 99 -6.45 -20.54 5.45
N PRO A 100 -6.35 -20.97 6.71
CA PRO A 100 -5.10 -21.50 7.26
C PRO A 100 -4.53 -22.71 6.49
N GLU A 101 -5.36 -23.50 5.83
CA GLU A 101 -4.94 -24.65 5.02
C GLU A 101 -4.39 -24.21 3.66
N SER A 102 -4.87 -23.08 3.14
CA SER A 102 -4.35 -22.48 1.90
C SER A 102 -2.99 -21.80 2.08
N LYS A 103 -2.53 -21.64 3.33
CA LYS A 103 -1.24 -21.03 3.63
C LYS A 103 -0.12 -22.01 3.30
N ILE A 104 0.47 -21.83 2.11
CA ILE A 104 1.69 -22.52 1.72
C ILE A 104 2.74 -22.28 2.81
N LYS A 105 3.22 -23.38 3.41
CA LYS A 105 4.29 -23.31 4.40
C LYS A 105 5.59 -23.00 3.69
N ASP A 106 6.33 -22.03 4.21
CA ASP A 106 7.67 -21.73 3.72
C ASP A 106 8.51 -23.02 3.68
N CYS A 107 9.17 -23.26 2.55
CA CYS A 107 9.95 -24.48 2.38
C CYS A 107 11.23 -24.39 3.23
N PRO A 108 11.44 -25.27 4.22
CA PRO A 108 12.62 -25.20 5.08
C PRO A 108 13.95 -25.38 4.33
N TRP A 109 13.91 -25.90 3.10
CA TRP A 109 15.08 -26.08 2.25
C TRP A 109 15.35 -24.88 1.34
N TYR A 110 14.34 -24.05 1.06
CA TYR A 110 14.48 -22.83 0.26
C TYR A 110 15.28 -21.77 1.02
N ASP A 111 14.92 -21.49 2.27
CA ASP A 111 15.65 -20.54 3.14
C ASP A 111 17.10 -20.95 3.40
N ARG A 112 17.41 -22.25 3.24
CA ARG A 112 18.75 -22.81 3.41
C ARG A 112 19.51 -22.98 2.09
N GLY A 113 18.92 -22.63 0.95
CA GLY A 113 19.56 -22.69 -0.37
C GLY A 113 19.72 -24.09 -0.96
N PHE A 114 19.02 -25.10 -0.43
CA PHE A 114 19.08 -26.50 -0.90
C PHE A 114 17.80 -26.95 -1.61
N CYS A 115 16.83 -26.05 -1.84
CA CYS A 115 15.60 -26.40 -2.53
C CYS A 115 15.90 -26.72 -4.00
N LYS A 116 15.53 -27.93 -4.41
CA LYS A 116 15.70 -28.43 -5.79
C LYS A 116 14.68 -27.86 -6.81
N HIS A 117 13.71 -27.06 -6.35
CA HIS A 117 12.67 -26.48 -7.20
C HIS A 117 12.93 -24.98 -7.39
N ASP A 118 13.02 -24.57 -8.66
CA ASP A 118 13.43 -23.23 -9.11
C ASP A 118 12.23 -22.36 -9.53
N GLN A 119 11.11 -22.46 -8.81
CA GLN A 119 9.94 -21.62 -9.09
C GLN A 119 9.57 -20.80 -7.86
N GLU A 120 9.66 -19.48 -8.04
CA GLU A 120 9.30 -18.43 -7.08
C GLU A 120 7.82 -18.47 -6.63
N SER A 121 7.01 -19.34 -7.23
CA SER A 121 5.56 -19.40 -7.03
C SER A 121 5.09 -19.93 -5.67
N LEU A 122 5.99 -20.42 -4.80
CA LEU A 122 5.63 -21.05 -3.52
C LEU A 122 6.38 -20.49 -2.30
N HIS A 123 7.27 -19.51 -2.46
CA HIS A 123 8.19 -19.12 -1.38
C HIS A 123 8.19 -17.62 -1.02
N GLY A 124 7.26 -16.83 -1.52
CA GLY A 124 7.20 -15.40 -1.18
C GLY A 124 5.79 -14.84 -1.30
N TYR A 125 5.17 -14.58 -0.15
CA TYR A 125 3.98 -13.74 0.05
C TYR A 125 2.79 -13.99 -0.89
N GLY A 126 1.81 -14.76 -0.40
CA GLY A 126 0.40 -14.58 -0.77
C GLY A 126 0.06 -14.83 -2.24
N ALA A 127 0.31 -16.03 -2.75
CA ALA A 127 -0.37 -16.52 -3.94
C ALA A 127 -1.70 -17.16 -3.53
N TYR A 128 -2.77 -16.36 -3.50
CA TYR A 128 -4.13 -16.86 -3.32
C TYR A 128 -4.57 -17.59 -4.59
N HIS A 129 -5.05 -18.81 -4.43
CA HIS A 129 -5.77 -19.54 -5.46
C HIS A 129 -7.10 -18.82 -5.70
N MET A 130 -7.26 -18.14 -6.84
CA MET A 130 -8.56 -17.64 -7.28
C MET A 130 -9.34 -18.82 -7.88
N GLU A 131 -10.50 -19.12 -7.31
CA GLU A 131 -11.58 -19.82 -8.03
C GLU A 131 -12.37 -18.81 -8.88
#